data_AF-A0A5C6LM04-F1
#
_entry.id   AF-A0A5C6LM04-F1
#
_cell.length_a   1.000
_cell.length_b   1.000
_cell.length_c   1.000
_cell.angle_alpha   90.00
_cell.angle_beta   90.00
_cell.angle_gamma   90.00
#
_symmetry.space_group_name_H-M   'P 1'
#
loop_
_entity.id
_entity.type
_entity.pdbx_description
1 polymer ?
#
loop_
_entity_poly.entity_id
_entity_poly.type
_entity_poly.pdbx_seq_one_letter_code
_entity_poly.pdbx_strand_id
1 'polypeptide(L)'
;MNPNELHSQQNEMLTNLESVKQSLLQIPNVIAVGIGIKESNDTFTDEIAFRVFVEDKKPLSELKPEEVVPSVIAGVKTDVLKPYVVKPRPDVCGTERRTLTKHRPLQAGIAISINSTSYGTLGWFGRLTADDSVILLTNKHVIGNTANDKVAQPKLGDVSKCCCCECGDDNAIGKVLFGVKNSTVDCAIARIDEEWTAGLNLQITNDATTEVLEVASPPTAAAVVGDVVRKIGARSGFTTGVVVHIGDAAVAGTDPAGGTISIITDQVLVIPHSTETYQVSDMSTGSQICKFAFSNNGDSGSVILNADNKIVALLYGGDETTNSVDITFANNIANVLAALTTGTFPVTLSSTDAGRRDTVKTRTITRSEPVTTDNQLEALRDANRDSVLYQLYEKHHEEVLQLINHKRPVTVVWQRNQGPAYVAALARAARETAYELPSSINDISREDLLLAMEHTLHAHGSAALKQDLLHYREAILTALSHTQNLDAIAAACKASGLIETIPSPSIPKLI
;
A
#
# COMPACT_ATOMS: atom_id res chain seq x y z
N MET A 1 -7.25 -30.90 -3.54
CA MET A 1 -7.08 -30.70 -5.00
C MET A 1 -5.78 -31.27 -5.57
N ASN A 2 -5.84 -31.97 -6.71
CA ASN A 2 -4.67 -32.32 -7.54
C ASN A 2 -4.42 -31.17 -8.54
N PRO A 3 -3.33 -30.38 -8.40
CA PRO A 3 -3.11 -29.20 -9.24
C PRO A 3 -3.01 -29.51 -10.74
N ASN A 4 -2.47 -30.68 -11.11
CA ASN A 4 -2.32 -31.07 -12.50
C ASN A 4 -3.67 -31.33 -13.19
N GLU A 5 -4.64 -31.84 -12.44
CA GLU A 5 -5.98 -32.12 -12.95
C GLU A 5 -6.76 -30.81 -13.19
N LEU A 6 -6.71 -29.88 -12.23
CA LEU A 6 -7.30 -28.55 -12.38
C LEU A 6 -6.72 -27.79 -13.57
N HIS A 7 -5.39 -27.85 -13.73
CA HIS A 7 -4.73 -27.17 -14.84
C HIS A 7 -5.17 -27.77 -16.18
N SER A 8 -5.25 -29.09 -16.30
CA SER A 8 -5.75 -29.73 -17.53
C SER A 8 -7.20 -29.34 -17.82
N GLN A 9 -8.08 -29.36 -16.81
CA GLN A 9 -9.48 -28.98 -16.96
C GLN A 9 -9.63 -27.49 -17.32
N GLN A 10 -8.84 -26.61 -16.69
CA GLN A 10 -8.82 -25.19 -17.01
C GLN A 10 -8.48 -24.95 -18.48
N ASN A 11 -7.45 -25.61 -19.02
CA ASN A 11 -7.04 -25.40 -20.41
C ASN A 11 -8.12 -25.83 -21.41
N GLU A 12 -8.84 -26.91 -21.12
CA GLU A 12 -10.02 -27.33 -21.88
C GLU A 12 -11.14 -26.30 -21.80
N MET A 13 -11.44 -25.80 -20.59
CA MET A 13 -12.46 -24.78 -20.36
C MET A 13 -12.13 -23.46 -21.06
N LEU A 14 -10.87 -23.01 -21.04
CA LEU A 14 -10.42 -21.80 -21.72
C LEU A 14 -10.65 -21.87 -23.24
N THR A 15 -10.48 -23.06 -23.84
CA THR A 15 -10.72 -23.28 -25.28
C THR A 15 -12.19 -23.09 -25.65
N ASN A 16 -13.11 -23.41 -24.74
CA ASN A 16 -14.55 -23.32 -24.96
C ASN A 16 -15.21 -22.09 -24.32
N LEU A 17 -14.45 -21.28 -23.55
CA LEU A 17 -14.98 -20.21 -22.70
C LEU A 17 -15.80 -19.19 -23.48
N GLU A 18 -15.35 -18.76 -24.66
CA GLU A 18 -16.05 -17.75 -25.44
C GLU A 18 -17.41 -18.26 -25.97
N SER A 19 -17.48 -19.52 -26.42
CA SER A 19 -18.76 -20.11 -26.85
C SER A 19 -19.72 -20.32 -25.66
N VAL A 20 -19.19 -20.74 -24.52
CA VAL A 20 -19.96 -20.88 -23.28
C VAL A 20 -20.47 -19.53 -22.79
N LYS A 21 -19.63 -18.49 -22.79
CA LYS A 21 -19.99 -17.10 -22.47
C LYS A 21 -21.14 -16.62 -23.36
N GLN A 22 -21.00 -16.75 -24.68
CA GLN A 22 -22.04 -16.34 -25.62
C GLN A 22 -23.38 -17.01 -25.34
N SER A 23 -23.37 -18.29 -24.94
CA SER A 23 -24.58 -19.06 -24.65
C SER A 23 -25.21 -18.67 -23.31
N LEU A 24 -24.40 -18.55 -22.25
CA LEU A 24 -24.87 -18.23 -20.91
C LEU A 24 -25.34 -16.78 -20.79
N LEU A 25 -24.72 -15.84 -21.50
CA LEU A 25 -25.13 -14.43 -21.51
C LEU A 25 -26.47 -14.18 -22.22
N GLN A 26 -27.03 -15.18 -22.93
CA GLN A 26 -28.41 -15.10 -23.44
C GLN A 26 -29.45 -15.42 -22.37
N ILE A 27 -29.05 -16.03 -21.25
CA ILE A 27 -29.96 -16.35 -20.15
C ILE A 27 -30.26 -15.06 -19.38
N PRO A 28 -31.54 -14.70 -19.17
CA PRO A 28 -31.90 -13.49 -18.44
C PRO A 28 -31.22 -13.42 -17.06
N ASN A 29 -30.79 -12.22 -16.70
CA ASN A 29 -30.09 -11.89 -15.46
C ASN A 29 -28.66 -12.43 -15.33
N VAL A 30 -28.13 -13.20 -16.29
CA VAL A 30 -26.69 -13.55 -16.34
C VAL A 30 -25.89 -12.38 -16.87
N ILE A 31 -24.84 -11.98 -16.15
CA ILE A 31 -24.12 -10.72 -16.38
C ILE A 31 -22.61 -10.89 -16.58
N ALA A 32 -22.00 -11.96 -16.05
CA ALA A 32 -20.60 -12.28 -16.27
C ALA A 32 -20.34 -13.79 -16.12
N VAL A 33 -19.29 -14.27 -16.78
CA VAL A 33 -18.87 -15.67 -16.69
C VAL A 33 -17.34 -15.75 -16.62
N GLY A 34 -16.84 -16.57 -15.70
CA GLY A 34 -15.44 -16.97 -15.64
C GLY A 34 -15.29 -18.45 -15.34
N ILE A 35 -14.08 -18.85 -15.01
CA ILE A 35 -13.68 -20.21 -14.67
C ILE A 35 -13.10 -20.17 -13.27
N GLY A 36 -13.48 -21.10 -12.41
CA GLY A 36 -12.92 -21.11 -11.07
C GLY A 36 -13.37 -22.28 -10.22
N ILE A 37 -12.90 -22.28 -8.98
CA ILE A 37 -13.31 -23.27 -7.99
C ILE A 37 -14.76 -22.97 -7.60
N LYS A 38 -15.60 -24.00 -7.69
CA LYS A 38 -17.01 -23.93 -7.31
C LYS A 38 -17.13 -23.61 -5.82
N GLU A 39 -18.08 -22.74 -5.50
CA GLU A 39 -18.46 -22.40 -4.14
C GLU A 39 -19.78 -23.08 -3.72
N SER A 40 -19.89 -23.49 -2.46
CA SER A 40 -21.12 -24.01 -1.89
C SER A 40 -21.17 -23.70 -0.39
N ASN A 41 -22.27 -23.11 0.08
CA ASN A 41 -22.42 -22.68 1.48
C ASN A 41 -21.22 -21.83 1.95
N ASP A 42 -20.89 -20.78 1.19
CA ASP A 42 -19.81 -19.82 1.49
C ASP A 42 -18.41 -20.44 1.64
N THR A 43 -18.22 -21.63 1.07
CA THR A 43 -16.98 -22.41 1.13
C THR A 43 -16.61 -22.89 -0.27
N PHE A 44 -15.33 -22.75 -0.63
CA PHE A 44 -14.79 -23.29 -1.87
C PHE A 44 -14.68 -24.82 -1.80
N THR A 45 -15.06 -25.49 -2.89
CA THR A 45 -15.01 -26.96 -3.02
C THR A 45 -13.72 -27.42 -3.70
N ASP A 46 -13.59 -28.71 -4.03
CA ASP A 46 -12.49 -29.23 -4.85
C ASP A 46 -12.84 -29.31 -6.35
N GLU A 47 -13.97 -28.75 -6.79
CA GLU A 47 -14.46 -28.85 -8.16
C GLU A 47 -14.27 -27.55 -8.94
N ILE A 48 -13.78 -27.63 -10.18
CA ILE A 48 -13.78 -26.48 -11.10
C ILE A 48 -15.15 -26.36 -11.79
N ALA A 49 -15.59 -25.13 -12.03
CA ALA A 49 -16.86 -24.82 -12.66
C ALA A 49 -16.79 -23.55 -13.50
N PHE A 50 -17.74 -23.41 -14.44
CA PHE A 50 -18.06 -22.11 -15.01
C PHE A 50 -18.75 -21.27 -13.93
N ARG A 51 -18.11 -20.21 -13.48
CA ARG A 51 -18.61 -19.31 -12.45
C ARG A 51 -19.45 -18.23 -13.11
N VAL A 52 -20.77 -18.32 -12.92
CA VAL A 52 -21.81 -17.54 -13.61
C VAL A 52 -22.39 -16.51 -12.66
N PHE A 53 -22.11 -15.24 -12.90
CA PHE A 53 -22.67 -14.15 -12.10
C PHE A 53 -24.06 -13.80 -12.62
N VAL A 54 -25.01 -13.70 -11.69
CA VAL A 54 -26.36 -13.18 -11.93
C VAL A 54 -26.60 -11.93 -11.09
N GLU A 55 -27.49 -11.05 -11.53
CA GLU A 55 -27.85 -9.84 -10.77
C GLU A 55 -28.36 -10.17 -9.35
N ASP A 56 -29.24 -11.17 -9.26
CA ASP A 56 -29.76 -11.70 -8.00
C ASP A 56 -30.06 -13.20 -8.10
N LYS A 57 -29.91 -13.92 -6.98
CA LYS A 57 -30.23 -15.35 -6.90
C LYS A 57 -31.66 -15.53 -6.41
N LYS A 58 -32.47 -16.24 -7.20
CA LYS A 58 -33.84 -16.63 -6.84
C LYS A 58 -33.96 -18.15 -6.66
N PRO A 59 -34.90 -18.64 -5.83
CA PRO A 59 -35.24 -20.06 -5.78
C PRO A 59 -35.71 -20.56 -7.15
N LEU A 60 -35.44 -21.83 -7.47
CA LEU A 60 -35.86 -22.45 -8.74
C LEU A 60 -37.38 -22.37 -8.98
N SER A 61 -38.19 -22.35 -7.91
CA SER A 61 -39.65 -22.20 -8.00
C SER A 61 -40.11 -20.81 -8.47
N GLU A 62 -39.24 -19.81 -8.39
CA GLU A 62 -39.51 -18.43 -8.79
C GLU A 62 -38.90 -18.08 -10.16
N LEU A 63 -38.20 -19.02 -10.78
CA LEU A 63 -37.56 -18.87 -12.08
C LEU A 63 -38.40 -19.52 -13.18
N LYS A 64 -38.52 -18.84 -14.31
CA LYS A 64 -39.02 -19.47 -15.54
C LYS A 64 -37.96 -20.40 -16.12
N PRO A 65 -38.34 -21.43 -16.90
CA PRO A 65 -37.38 -22.37 -17.49
C PRO A 65 -36.23 -21.71 -18.26
N GLU A 66 -36.50 -20.61 -18.96
CA GLU A 66 -35.51 -19.83 -19.71
C GLU A 66 -34.56 -18.99 -18.83
N GLU A 67 -34.88 -18.77 -17.56
CA GLU A 67 -34.04 -18.05 -16.58
C GLU A 67 -33.12 -19.00 -15.79
N VAL A 68 -33.30 -20.32 -15.93
CA VAL A 68 -32.52 -21.31 -15.20
C VAL A 68 -31.17 -21.52 -15.87
N VAL A 69 -30.09 -21.17 -15.16
CA VAL A 69 -28.72 -21.53 -15.55
C VAL A 69 -28.58 -23.06 -15.52
N PRO A 70 -28.15 -23.72 -16.61
CA PRO A 70 -28.00 -25.17 -16.63
C PRO A 70 -26.93 -25.61 -15.63
N SER A 71 -27.16 -26.69 -14.88
CA SER A 71 -26.21 -27.20 -13.88
C SER A 71 -24.91 -27.75 -14.48
N VAL A 72 -24.92 -28.08 -15.77
CA VAL A 72 -23.76 -28.52 -16.56
C VAL A 72 -23.83 -27.91 -17.95
N ILE A 73 -22.72 -27.37 -18.44
CA ILE A 73 -22.55 -26.86 -19.80
C ILE A 73 -21.17 -27.27 -20.35
N ALA A 74 -21.12 -27.70 -21.61
CA ALA A 74 -19.90 -28.23 -22.23
C ALA A 74 -19.19 -29.32 -21.38
N GLY A 75 -19.97 -30.16 -20.68
CA GLY A 75 -19.44 -31.21 -19.82
C GLY A 75 -18.92 -30.76 -18.45
N VAL A 76 -18.97 -29.45 -18.14
CA VAL A 76 -18.46 -28.87 -16.88
C VAL A 76 -19.60 -28.29 -16.06
N LYS A 77 -19.49 -28.39 -14.73
CA LYS A 77 -20.48 -27.82 -13.80
C LYS A 77 -20.56 -26.30 -13.91
N THR A 78 -21.72 -25.74 -13.57
CA THR A 78 -21.88 -24.30 -13.37
C THR A 78 -21.98 -23.96 -11.89
N ASP A 79 -21.52 -22.76 -11.55
CA ASP A 79 -21.61 -22.19 -10.21
C ASP A 79 -22.25 -20.81 -10.29
N VAL A 80 -23.48 -20.68 -9.80
CA VAL A 80 -24.24 -19.42 -9.87
C VAL A 80 -23.83 -18.55 -8.69
N LEU A 81 -23.44 -17.30 -8.94
CA LEU A 81 -22.90 -16.34 -7.98
C LEU A 81 -23.65 -15.01 -8.03
N LYS A 82 -23.70 -14.30 -6.90
CA LYS A 82 -24.11 -12.89 -6.87
C LYS A 82 -22.88 -12.01 -7.13
N PRO A 83 -23.06 -10.74 -7.50
CA PRO A 83 -21.94 -9.81 -7.60
C PRO A 83 -21.23 -9.67 -6.26
N TYR A 84 -19.92 -9.56 -6.31
CA TYR A 84 -19.08 -9.24 -5.17
C TYR A 84 -19.29 -7.79 -4.73
N VAL A 85 -18.99 -7.43 -3.49
CA VAL A 85 -19.12 -6.04 -3.00
C VAL A 85 -17.76 -5.50 -2.57
N VAL A 86 -17.21 -4.57 -3.35
CA VAL A 86 -15.91 -3.98 -3.02
C VAL A 86 -16.10 -2.82 -2.05
N LYS A 87 -15.44 -2.88 -0.89
CA LYS A 87 -15.40 -1.82 0.13
C LYS A 87 -13.95 -1.47 0.53
N PRO A 88 -13.64 -0.19 0.82
CA PRO A 88 -12.34 0.19 1.37
C PRO A 88 -12.12 -0.40 2.77
N ARG A 89 -10.90 -0.88 3.06
CA ARG A 89 -10.54 -1.59 4.30
C ARG A 89 -9.61 -0.76 5.20
N PRO A 90 -10.07 -0.08 6.26
CA PRO A 90 -9.16 0.66 7.13
C PRO A 90 -8.54 -0.21 8.24
N ASP A 91 -9.12 -1.36 8.61
CA ASP A 91 -8.78 -2.03 9.88
C ASP A 91 -8.26 -3.48 9.73
N VAL A 92 -7.55 -3.96 10.75
CA VAL A 92 -7.00 -5.33 10.83
C VAL A 92 -7.45 -6.01 12.12
N CYS A 93 -7.54 -7.33 12.09
CA CYS A 93 -7.63 -8.13 13.31
C CYS A 93 -6.24 -8.64 13.67
N GLY A 94 -5.77 -8.31 14.86
CA GLY A 94 -4.43 -8.70 15.33
C GLY A 94 -3.34 -7.67 14.99
N THR A 95 -2.12 -8.16 14.78
CA THR A 95 -0.94 -7.31 14.59
C THR A 95 -0.89 -6.72 13.19
N GLU A 96 -0.86 -5.39 13.11
CA GLU A 96 -0.61 -4.65 11.86
C GLU A 96 0.79 -4.98 11.31
N ARG A 97 0.86 -5.27 10.01
CA ARG A 97 2.11 -5.59 9.30
C ARG A 97 2.54 -4.42 8.40
N ARG A 98 1.93 -3.25 8.57
CA ARG A 98 2.18 -2.06 7.77
C ARG A 98 3.60 -1.55 7.93
N THR A 99 4.23 -1.24 6.81
CA THR A 99 5.53 -0.60 6.73
C THR A 99 5.48 0.67 5.89
N LEU A 100 5.93 1.77 6.51
CA LEU A 100 6.03 3.10 5.91
C LEU A 100 7.45 3.65 6.14
N THR A 101 8.45 2.84 5.80
CA THR A 101 9.87 3.21 5.90
C THR A 101 10.47 3.53 4.54
N LYS A 102 11.50 4.39 4.52
CA LYS A 102 12.27 4.70 3.31
C LYS A 102 13.32 3.60 3.10
N HIS A 103 13.48 3.16 1.87
CA HIS A 103 14.46 2.16 1.45
C HIS A 103 15.42 2.73 0.40
N ARG A 104 16.72 2.61 0.68
CA ARG A 104 17.80 2.79 -0.28
C ARG A 104 18.81 1.64 -0.08
N PRO A 105 19.06 0.79 -1.09
CA PRO A 105 18.55 0.84 -2.46
C PRO A 105 17.03 0.68 -2.56
N LEU A 106 16.44 1.23 -3.62
CA LEU A 106 15.01 1.10 -3.90
C LEU A 106 14.69 -0.36 -4.25
N GLN A 107 13.56 -0.86 -3.73
CA GLN A 107 13.14 -2.26 -3.85
C GLN A 107 11.61 -2.35 -3.99
N ALA A 108 11.12 -3.51 -4.43
CA ALA A 108 9.68 -3.76 -4.55
C ALA A 108 9.06 -4.25 -3.25
N GLY A 109 7.74 -4.12 -3.10
CA GLY A 109 6.99 -4.49 -1.90
C GLY A 109 6.89 -3.37 -0.84
N ILE A 110 7.44 -2.19 -1.13
CA ILE A 110 7.44 -1.03 -0.23
C ILE A 110 6.30 -0.05 -0.56
N ALA A 111 5.97 0.82 0.39
CA ALA A 111 4.98 1.86 0.18
C ALA A 111 5.45 2.92 -0.83
N ILE A 112 4.55 3.35 -1.72
CA ILE A 112 4.73 4.51 -2.58
C ILE A 112 3.44 5.34 -2.66
N SER A 113 3.58 6.62 -2.97
CA SER A 113 2.45 7.53 -3.16
C SER A 113 2.79 8.73 -4.02
N ILE A 114 1.74 9.46 -4.41
CA ILE A 114 1.78 10.80 -5.00
C ILE A 114 1.25 11.89 -4.04
N ASN A 115 0.92 11.53 -2.80
CA ASN A 115 0.46 12.46 -1.76
C ASN A 115 0.78 11.94 -0.35
N SER A 116 0.46 12.75 0.67
CA SER A 116 0.76 12.45 2.07
C SER A 116 -0.35 11.66 2.78
N THR A 117 -1.53 11.53 2.17
CA THR A 117 -2.73 10.97 2.82
C THR A 117 -2.95 9.49 2.52
N SER A 118 -2.50 9.02 1.36
CA SER A 118 -2.71 7.66 0.87
C SER A 118 -1.40 7.03 0.43
N TYR A 119 -1.38 5.71 0.27
CA TYR A 119 -0.26 4.98 -0.29
C TYR A 119 -0.77 3.70 -0.95
N GLY A 120 0.06 3.15 -1.84
CA GLY A 120 -0.03 1.78 -2.32
C GLY A 120 1.35 1.14 -2.28
N THR A 121 1.52 0.07 -3.04
CA THR A 121 2.76 -0.71 -3.08
C THR A 121 3.49 -0.53 -4.41
N LEU A 122 4.83 -0.41 -4.36
CA LEU A 122 5.69 -0.56 -5.52
C LEU A 122 5.70 -2.04 -5.92
N GLY A 123 5.01 -2.37 -6.99
CA GLY A 123 4.83 -3.75 -7.43
C GLY A 123 6.09 -4.38 -7.94
N TRP A 124 6.63 -3.84 -9.04
CA TRP A 124 7.84 -4.39 -9.65
C TRP A 124 8.56 -3.40 -10.55
N PHE A 125 9.74 -3.78 -11.04
CA PHE A 125 10.58 -2.98 -11.93
C PHE A 125 10.52 -3.49 -13.37
N GLY A 126 10.73 -2.58 -14.31
CA GLY A 126 10.87 -2.88 -15.73
C GLY A 126 11.69 -1.83 -16.45
N ARG A 127 11.74 -1.95 -17.77
CA ARG A 127 12.37 -0.96 -18.66
C ARG A 127 11.46 -0.63 -19.82
N LEU A 128 11.49 0.62 -20.24
CA LEU A 128 10.87 1.04 -21.49
C LEU A 128 11.68 0.50 -22.67
N THR A 129 10.99 -0.05 -23.67
CA THR A 129 11.65 -0.57 -24.87
C THR A 129 12.20 0.56 -25.74
N ALA A 130 11.66 1.77 -25.62
CA ALA A 130 12.02 2.91 -26.47
C ALA A 130 13.40 3.52 -26.13
N ASP A 131 13.75 3.61 -24.84
CA ASP A 131 14.94 4.33 -24.38
C ASP A 131 15.68 3.63 -23.22
N ASP A 132 15.30 2.39 -22.89
CA ASP A 132 15.87 1.57 -21.82
C ASP A 132 15.69 2.14 -20.39
N SER A 133 14.89 3.20 -20.24
CA SER A 133 14.70 3.84 -18.93
C SER A 133 14.03 2.92 -17.93
N VAL A 134 14.53 2.94 -16.70
CA VAL A 134 13.99 2.10 -15.63
C VAL A 134 12.67 2.68 -15.14
N ILE A 135 11.67 1.80 -15.02
CA ILE A 135 10.34 2.13 -14.53
C ILE A 135 9.98 1.27 -13.32
N LEU A 136 9.07 1.79 -12.51
CA LEU A 136 8.29 1.01 -11.56
C LEU A 136 6.88 0.77 -12.10
N LEU A 137 6.27 -0.35 -11.68
CA LEU A 137 4.90 -0.76 -11.95
C LEU A 137 4.07 -0.74 -10.66
N THR A 138 2.86 -0.19 -10.73
CA THR A 138 1.86 -0.18 -9.65
C THR A 138 0.45 0.03 -10.25
N ASN A 139 -0.57 0.37 -9.45
CA ASN A 139 -1.90 0.71 -9.97
C ASN A 139 -2.04 2.19 -10.34
N LYS A 140 -2.94 2.51 -11.28
CA LYS A 140 -3.32 3.89 -11.61
C LYS A 140 -4.00 4.59 -10.44
N HIS A 141 -4.77 3.90 -9.62
CA HIS A 141 -5.37 4.54 -8.44
C HIS A 141 -4.36 4.86 -7.34
N VAL A 142 -3.13 4.31 -7.39
CA VAL A 142 -2.06 4.60 -6.42
C VAL A 142 -1.29 5.85 -6.83
N ILE A 143 -0.86 5.94 -8.11
CA ILE A 143 -0.02 7.04 -8.60
C ILE A 143 -0.68 7.95 -9.64
N GLY A 144 -1.96 7.76 -9.94
CA GLY A 144 -2.64 8.57 -10.96
C GLY A 144 -2.19 8.28 -12.39
N ASN A 145 -2.47 9.23 -13.28
CA ASN A 145 -2.08 9.21 -14.70
C ASN A 145 -1.57 10.58 -15.19
N THR A 146 -1.41 11.55 -14.29
CA THR A 146 -0.93 12.87 -14.70
C THR A 146 0.57 12.77 -14.94
N ALA A 147 0.99 12.89 -16.20
CA ALA A 147 2.40 12.81 -16.54
C ALA A 147 3.21 13.85 -15.76
N ASN A 148 4.37 13.43 -15.26
CA ASN A 148 5.30 14.22 -14.45
C ASN A 148 4.90 14.48 -12.98
N ASP A 149 3.75 13.98 -12.51
CA ASP A 149 3.47 13.96 -11.07
C ASP A 149 4.55 13.15 -10.34
N LYS A 150 5.01 13.68 -9.21
CA LYS A 150 6.07 13.03 -8.43
C LYS A 150 5.53 11.79 -7.74
N VAL A 151 6.30 10.71 -7.82
CA VAL A 151 6.08 9.48 -7.03
C VAL A 151 7.15 9.43 -5.97
N ALA A 152 6.78 9.13 -4.73
CA ALA A 152 7.66 9.11 -3.57
C ALA A 152 7.46 7.87 -2.71
N GLN A 153 8.41 7.62 -1.80
CA GLN A 153 8.33 6.60 -0.75
C GLN A 153 8.54 7.19 0.66
N PRO A 154 7.87 6.67 1.70
CA PRO A 154 6.67 5.85 1.59
C PRO A 154 5.49 6.66 1.03
N LYS A 155 5.45 7.98 1.26
CA LYS A 155 4.38 8.88 0.86
C LYS A 155 4.88 10.27 0.47
N LEU A 156 4.43 10.84 -0.64
CA LEU A 156 4.89 12.17 -1.08
C LEU A 156 4.46 13.25 -0.09
N GLY A 157 5.38 14.10 0.36
CA GLY A 157 5.07 15.11 1.37
C GLY A 157 4.79 14.54 2.76
N ASP A 158 4.94 13.23 2.98
CA ASP A 158 5.14 12.65 4.31
C ASP A 158 6.57 12.91 4.73
N VAL A 159 6.77 14.16 5.09
CA VAL A 159 8.01 14.68 5.61
C VAL A 159 8.11 14.25 7.06
N SER A 160 8.77 13.11 7.28
CA SER A 160 9.44 12.87 8.57
C SER A 160 10.46 13.99 8.91
N LYS A 161 10.66 14.99 8.03
CA LYS A 161 11.42 16.24 8.24
C LYS A 161 10.88 17.45 7.43
N CYS A 162 9.87 18.18 7.93
CA CYS A 162 9.75 19.66 7.90
C CYS A 162 8.30 20.19 7.72
N CYS A 163 7.91 21.04 8.64
CA CYS A 163 6.77 22.00 8.63
C CYS A 163 6.70 23.05 7.49
N CYS A 164 7.56 22.98 6.48
CA CYS A 164 7.79 24.07 5.55
C CYS A 164 7.53 23.60 4.11
N CYS A 165 6.80 24.42 3.33
CA CYS A 165 6.25 24.07 2.02
C CYS A 165 7.29 23.71 0.94
N GLU A 166 8.59 23.95 1.19
CA GLU A 166 9.71 23.65 0.28
C GLU A 166 10.36 22.28 0.50
N CYS A 167 10.03 21.57 1.58
CA CYS A 167 10.65 20.27 1.92
C CYS A 167 9.82 19.05 1.48
N GLY A 168 8.71 19.25 0.78
CA GLY A 168 7.70 18.21 0.51
C GLY A 168 8.09 17.09 -0.46
N ASP A 169 9.26 17.17 -1.09
CA ASP A 169 9.63 16.28 -2.21
C ASP A 169 10.97 15.57 -2.02
N ASP A 170 11.57 15.60 -0.82
CA ASP A 170 12.88 14.99 -0.52
C ASP A 170 12.90 13.45 -0.63
N ASN A 171 11.73 12.86 -0.81
CA ASN A 171 11.50 11.45 -0.90
C ASN A 171 10.88 11.02 -2.22
N ALA A 172 10.80 11.92 -3.19
CA ALA A 172 10.49 11.60 -4.56
C ALA A 172 11.56 10.65 -5.12
N ILE A 173 11.09 9.64 -5.85
CA ILE A 173 11.91 8.59 -6.46
C ILE A 173 11.76 8.54 -7.98
N GLY A 174 10.83 9.33 -8.53
CA GLY A 174 10.49 9.29 -9.93
C GLY A 174 9.24 10.07 -10.25
N LYS A 175 8.77 9.91 -11.48
CA LYS A 175 7.63 10.63 -12.03
C LYS A 175 6.70 9.73 -12.80
N VAL A 176 5.40 9.93 -12.62
CA VAL A 176 4.34 9.24 -13.35
C VAL A 176 4.55 9.42 -14.85
N LEU A 177 4.52 8.31 -15.58
CA LEU A 177 4.63 8.31 -17.03
C LEU A 177 3.27 8.05 -17.66
N PHE A 178 2.56 7.03 -17.18
CA PHE A 178 1.26 6.62 -17.73
C PHE A 178 0.49 5.78 -16.71
N GLY A 179 -0.83 5.87 -16.74
CA GLY A 179 -1.75 5.08 -15.96
C GLY A 179 -3.09 4.90 -16.67
N VAL A 180 -3.63 3.69 -16.61
CA VAL A 180 -4.92 3.35 -17.20
C VAL A 180 -5.77 2.60 -16.19
N LYS A 181 -7.04 2.99 -16.12
CA LYS A 181 -8.08 2.28 -15.38
C LYS A 181 -9.30 2.10 -16.27
N ASN A 182 -9.71 0.86 -16.49
CA ASN A 182 -10.91 0.48 -17.22
C ASN A 182 -11.50 -0.79 -16.60
N SER A 183 -12.40 -1.50 -17.31
CA SER A 183 -13.00 -2.74 -16.82
C SER A 183 -12.05 -3.94 -16.77
N THR A 184 -10.86 -3.86 -17.36
CA THR A 184 -9.90 -4.97 -17.44
C THR A 184 -8.66 -4.73 -16.60
N VAL A 185 -8.21 -3.48 -16.49
CA VAL A 185 -6.96 -3.14 -15.81
C VAL A 185 -7.09 -1.90 -14.93
N ASP A 186 -6.34 -1.87 -13.83
CA ASP A 186 -5.94 -0.69 -13.08
C ASP A 186 -4.42 -0.74 -12.90
N CYS A 187 -3.67 -0.09 -13.80
CA CYS A 187 -2.21 -0.16 -13.80
C CYS A 187 -1.58 1.18 -14.18
N ALA A 188 -0.40 1.45 -13.66
CA ALA A 188 0.39 2.62 -13.98
C ALA A 188 1.88 2.34 -13.86
N ILE A 189 2.66 3.12 -14.60
CA ILE A 189 4.10 3.12 -14.59
C ILE A 189 4.64 4.53 -14.32
N ALA A 190 5.76 4.59 -13.61
CA ALA A 190 6.51 5.81 -13.38
C ALA A 190 7.97 5.58 -13.77
N ARG A 191 8.60 6.59 -14.37
CA ARG A 191 10.04 6.60 -14.62
C ARG A 191 10.75 6.86 -13.30
N ILE A 192 11.72 6.02 -12.96
CA ILE A 192 12.56 6.20 -11.78
C ILE A 192 13.64 7.22 -12.10
N ASP A 193 13.86 8.18 -11.20
CA ASP A 193 14.91 9.18 -11.36
C ASP A 193 16.30 8.51 -11.29
N GLU A 194 17.25 8.95 -12.12
CA GLU A 194 18.54 8.27 -12.33
C GLU A 194 19.30 7.96 -11.02
N GLU A 195 19.22 8.86 -10.03
CA GLU A 195 19.88 8.72 -8.72
C GLU A 195 19.38 7.51 -7.90
N TRP A 196 18.19 7.00 -8.22
CA TRP A 196 17.57 5.83 -7.60
C TRP A 196 17.75 4.55 -8.41
N THR A 197 18.20 4.65 -9.67
CA THR A 197 18.40 3.48 -10.53
C THR A 197 19.69 2.72 -10.21
N ALA A 198 20.70 3.41 -9.66
CA ALA A 198 21.96 2.79 -9.28
C ALA A 198 21.78 1.89 -8.04
N GLY A 199 21.99 0.58 -8.22
CA GLY A 199 21.95 -0.38 -7.12
C GLY A 199 20.56 -0.86 -6.73
N LEU A 200 19.54 -0.72 -7.59
CA LEU A 200 18.20 -1.29 -7.37
C LEU A 200 18.28 -2.71 -6.82
N ASN A 201 17.53 -2.96 -5.74
CA ASN A 201 17.34 -4.31 -5.25
C ASN A 201 16.21 -4.97 -6.04
N LEU A 202 16.57 -5.84 -6.99
CA LEU A 202 15.61 -6.63 -7.78
C LEU A 202 15.08 -7.83 -6.99
N GLN A 203 14.62 -7.57 -5.77
CA GLN A 203 13.91 -8.50 -4.90
C GLN A 203 12.67 -7.77 -4.34
N ILE A 204 11.66 -8.54 -3.97
CA ILE A 204 10.47 -8.02 -3.30
C ILE A 204 10.64 -8.35 -1.82
N THR A 205 10.71 -7.34 -0.97
CA THR A 205 10.79 -7.47 0.49
C THR A 205 10.49 -6.14 1.16
N ASN A 206 10.17 -6.16 2.45
CA ASN A 206 10.00 -4.97 3.27
C ASN A 206 10.20 -5.29 4.75
N ASP A 207 10.15 -4.27 5.62
CA ASP A 207 10.44 -4.43 7.05
C ASP A 207 9.42 -5.28 7.82
N ALA A 208 8.29 -5.62 7.21
CA ALA A 208 7.24 -6.40 7.83
C ALA A 208 7.45 -7.92 7.73
N THR A 209 8.49 -8.36 7.01
CA THR A 209 8.75 -9.78 6.75
C THR A 209 10.24 -10.07 6.61
N THR A 210 10.63 -11.31 6.91
CA THR A 210 11.95 -11.85 6.59
C THR A 210 11.98 -12.55 5.22
N GLU A 211 10.82 -12.75 4.61
CA GLU A 211 10.69 -13.38 3.30
C GLU A 211 11.19 -12.46 2.20
N VAL A 212 11.91 -13.04 1.24
CA VAL A 212 12.46 -12.32 0.08
C VAL A 212 12.00 -13.05 -1.17
N LEU A 213 11.22 -12.37 -2.01
CA LEU A 213 10.76 -12.94 -3.27
C LEU A 213 11.66 -12.49 -4.41
N GLU A 214 11.99 -13.44 -5.28
CA GLU A 214 12.69 -13.20 -6.54
C GLU A 214 11.70 -13.35 -7.70
N VAL A 215 11.98 -12.71 -8.83
CA VAL A 215 11.22 -12.85 -10.07
C VAL A 215 12.08 -13.60 -11.10
N ALA A 216 11.57 -14.74 -11.56
CA ALA A 216 12.25 -15.62 -12.49
C ALA A 216 12.41 -15.02 -13.90
N SER A 217 13.13 -15.72 -14.77
CA SER A 217 13.18 -15.42 -16.21
C SER A 217 12.56 -16.59 -16.98
N PRO A 218 11.55 -16.38 -17.84
CA PRO A 218 10.83 -15.12 -18.07
C PRO A 218 10.03 -14.65 -16.83
N PRO A 219 9.78 -13.34 -16.68
CA PRO A 219 9.23 -12.75 -15.45
C PRO A 219 7.74 -12.97 -15.23
N THR A 220 7.00 -13.40 -16.25
CA THR A 220 5.55 -13.54 -16.21
C THR A 220 5.08 -14.94 -16.59
N ALA A 221 3.90 -15.31 -16.09
CA ALA A 221 3.15 -16.50 -16.47
C ALA A 221 1.64 -16.19 -16.46
N ALA A 222 0.86 -17.07 -17.08
CA ALA A 222 -0.59 -17.04 -16.92
C ALA A 222 -0.97 -17.49 -15.49
N ALA A 223 -2.06 -16.93 -14.95
CA ALA A 223 -2.65 -17.43 -13.72
C ALA A 223 -3.35 -18.77 -13.96
N VAL A 224 -3.29 -19.66 -12.98
CA VAL A 224 -3.96 -20.97 -13.02
C VAL A 224 -4.79 -21.15 -11.76
N VAL A 225 -6.05 -21.53 -11.92
CA VAL A 225 -6.99 -21.84 -10.84
C VAL A 225 -6.45 -23.00 -10.02
N GLY A 226 -6.43 -22.83 -8.70
CA GLY A 226 -5.88 -23.77 -7.73
C GLY A 226 -4.41 -23.57 -7.42
N ASP A 227 -3.68 -22.73 -8.17
CA ASP A 227 -2.28 -22.44 -7.86
C ASP A 227 -2.15 -21.69 -6.53
N VAL A 228 -1.17 -22.12 -5.74
CA VAL A 228 -0.71 -21.37 -4.58
C VAL A 228 0.13 -20.20 -5.07
N VAL A 229 -0.23 -19.01 -4.60
CA VAL A 229 0.42 -17.74 -4.95
C VAL A 229 0.89 -17.01 -3.70
N ARG A 230 1.81 -16.06 -3.89
CA ARG A 230 2.39 -15.26 -2.82
C ARG A 230 2.62 -13.82 -3.25
N LYS A 231 2.57 -12.89 -2.30
CA LYS A 231 2.93 -11.48 -2.52
C LYS A 231 3.54 -10.86 -1.27
N ILE A 232 4.27 -9.78 -1.45
CA ILE A 232 4.69 -8.88 -0.38
C ILE A 232 4.11 -7.51 -0.70
N GLY A 233 3.24 -7.02 0.19
CA GLY A 233 2.61 -5.70 0.09
C GLY A 233 3.01 -4.81 1.24
N ALA A 234 2.92 -3.49 1.04
CA ALA A 234 3.31 -2.49 2.03
C ALA A 234 2.46 -2.54 3.32
N ARG A 235 1.29 -3.19 3.29
CA ARG A 235 0.40 -3.26 4.45
C ARG A 235 0.29 -4.64 5.06
N SER A 236 -0.10 -5.66 4.30
CA SER A 236 -0.25 -7.01 4.86
C SER A 236 1.07 -7.79 4.91
N GLY A 237 2.17 -7.21 4.42
CA GLY A 237 3.47 -7.87 4.35
C GLY A 237 3.43 -9.08 3.42
N PHE A 238 4.18 -10.12 3.78
CA PHE A 238 4.14 -11.42 3.12
C PHE A 238 2.83 -12.15 3.41
N THR A 239 2.13 -12.56 2.36
CA THR A 239 0.95 -13.42 2.46
C THR A 239 0.95 -14.49 1.38
N THR A 240 0.23 -15.58 1.65
CA THR A 240 0.02 -16.71 0.73
C THR A 240 -1.45 -16.89 0.43
N GLY A 241 -1.76 -17.26 -0.81
CA GLY A 241 -3.11 -17.33 -1.34
C GLY A 241 -3.31 -18.47 -2.32
N VAL A 242 -4.55 -18.67 -2.76
CA VAL A 242 -4.93 -19.62 -3.81
C VAL A 242 -5.76 -18.90 -4.86
N VAL A 243 -5.43 -19.08 -6.13
CA VAL A 243 -6.24 -18.57 -7.25
C VAL A 243 -7.55 -19.35 -7.32
N VAL A 244 -8.68 -18.68 -7.21
CA VAL A 244 -10.02 -19.33 -7.21
C VAL A 244 -10.87 -18.97 -8.41
N HIS A 245 -10.47 -17.96 -9.19
CA HIS A 245 -11.20 -17.53 -10.38
C HIS A 245 -10.26 -16.87 -11.38
N ILE A 246 -10.51 -17.14 -12.66
CA ILE A 246 -10.00 -16.39 -13.80
C ILE A 246 -11.17 -16.04 -14.75
N GLY A 247 -11.17 -14.85 -15.33
CA GLY A 247 -12.20 -14.42 -16.27
C GLY A 247 -13.07 -13.28 -15.73
N ASP A 248 -14.26 -13.12 -16.27
CA ASP A 248 -15.12 -11.99 -15.95
C ASP A 248 -15.75 -12.18 -14.56
N ALA A 249 -15.89 -11.08 -13.82
CA ALA A 249 -16.54 -11.05 -12.52
C ALA A 249 -17.46 -9.82 -12.42
N ALA A 250 -18.51 -9.94 -11.62
CA ALA A 250 -19.44 -8.84 -11.36
C ALA A 250 -19.18 -8.25 -9.97
N VAL A 251 -19.16 -6.93 -9.88
CA VAL A 251 -19.01 -6.19 -8.63
C VAL A 251 -20.15 -5.20 -8.48
N ALA A 252 -20.87 -5.26 -7.37
CA ALA A 252 -21.88 -4.28 -7.00
C ALA A 252 -21.22 -3.08 -6.27
N GLY A 253 -21.56 -1.86 -6.70
CA GLY A 253 -21.25 -0.64 -5.96
C GLY A 253 -22.08 -0.51 -4.68
N THR A 254 -21.58 0.25 -3.70
CA THR A 254 -22.24 0.46 -2.40
C THR A 254 -23.02 1.77 -2.29
N ASP A 255 -23.39 2.38 -3.42
CA ASP A 255 -23.98 3.72 -3.45
C ASP A 255 -25.42 3.70 -2.90
N PRO A 256 -25.85 4.67 -2.05
CA PRO A 256 -27.18 4.69 -1.42
C PRO A 256 -28.36 4.80 -2.40
N ALA A 257 -28.10 5.16 -3.66
CA ALA A 257 -29.13 5.29 -4.71
C ALA A 257 -29.51 3.97 -5.41
N GLY A 258 -28.93 2.85 -4.96
CA GLY A 258 -29.03 1.54 -5.63
C GLY A 258 -27.73 1.23 -6.37
N GLY A 259 -27.06 0.14 -5.97
CA GLY A 259 -25.72 -0.19 -6.44
C GLY A 259 -25.68 -0.49 -7.93
N THR A 260 -24.93 0.31 -8.71
CA THR A 260 -24.59 -0.04 -10.09
C THR A 260 -23.72 -1.29 -10.08
N ILE A 261 -24.10 -2.34 -10.83
CA ILE A 261 -23.27 -3.51 -11.04
C ILE A 261 -22.28 -3.21 -12.17
N SER A 262 -20.99 -3.37 -11.89
CA SER A 262 -19.91 -3.23 -12.85
C SER A 262 -19.34 -4.59 -13.21
N ILE A 263 -19.12 -4.83 -14.50
CA ILE A 263 -18.44 -6.03 -14.98
C ILE A 263 -16.96 -5.72 -15.14
N ILE A 264 -16.15 -6.44 -14.37
CA ILE A 264 -14.69 -6.44 -14.49
C ILE A 264 -14.30 -7.69 -15.27
N THR A 265 -13.49 -7.50 -16.30
CA THR A 265 -13.23 -8.52 -17.34
C THR A 265 -11.85 -9.12 -17.16
N ASP A 266 -11.72 -10.42 -17.39
CA ASP A 266 -10.45 -11.17 -17.31
C ASP A 266 -9.60 -10.87 -16.05
N GLN A 267 -10.23 -11.06 -14.89
CA GLN A 267 -9.65 -10.84 -13.57
C GLN A 267 -9.14 -12.13 -12.96
N VAL A 268 -8.17 -12.02 -12.06
CA VAL A 268 -7.66 -13.11 -11.23
C VAL A 268 -8.11 -12.86 -9.80
N LEU A 269 -8.88 -13.79 -9.21
CA LEU A 269 -9.33 -13.69 -7.83
C LEU A 269 -8.56 -14.65 -6.95
N VAL A 270 -8.12 -14.17 -5.80
CA VAL A 270 -7.28 -14.90 -4.85
C VAL A 270 -7.91 -14.87 -3.47
N ILE A 271 -7.99 -16.03 -2.81
CA ILE A 271 -8.34 -16.13 -1.38
C ILE A 271 -7.07 -16.41 -0.56
N PRO A 272 -7.06 -16.11 0.76
CA PRO A 272 -5.98 -16.56 1.63
C PRO A 272 -5.79 -18.09 1.55
N HIS A 273 -4.54 -18.53 1.60
CA HIS A 273 -4.22 -19.95 1.78
C HIS A 273 -4.72 -20.39 3.16
N SER A 274 -5.02 -21.69 3.35
CA SER A 274 -5.56 -22.21 4.61
C SER A 274 -4.64 -22.03 5.82
N THR A 275 -3.35 -21.75 5.59
CA THR A 275 -2.34 -21.47 6.61
C THR A 275 -2.06 -19.98 6.78
N GLU A 276 -2.75 -19.11 6.05
CA GLU A 276 -2.60 -17.66 6.19
C GLU A 276 -3.16 -17.20 7.54
N THR A 277 -2.46 -16.26 8.16
CA THR A 277 -2.77 -15.76 9.50
C THR A 277 -3.17 -14.29 9.50
N TYR A 278 -2.95 -13.58 8.39
CA TYR A 278 -3.38 -12.21 8.25
C TYR A 278 -4.90 -12.12 8.22
N GLN A 279 -5.45 -11.18 9.01
CA GLN A 279 -6.88 -11.00 9.15
C GLN A 279 -7.26 -9.53 8.98
N VAL A 280 -8.34 -9.31 8.25
CA VAL A 280 -8.98 -8.00 8.11
C VAL A 280 -10.23 -7.94 8.97
N SER A 281 -10.57 -6.71 9.39
CA SER A 281 -11.74 -6.44 10.22
C SER A 281 -12.86 -5.90 9.33
N ASP A 282 -13.94 -6.69 9.19
CA ASP A 282 -15.18 -6.26 8.58
C ASP A 282 -16.09 -5.64 9.65
N MET A 283 -16.39 -4.34 9.49
CA MET A 283 -17.27 -3.56 10.38
C MET A 283 -18.66 -3.31 9.79
N SER A 284 -19.00 -3.95 8.66
CA SER A 284 -20.23 -3.70 7.89
C SER A 284 -21.51 -4.04 8.65
N THR A 285 -21.42 -4.92 9.65
CA THR A 285 -22.54 -5.32 10.52
C THR A 285 -22.66 -4.49 11.80
N GLY A 286 -21.78 -3.49 12.00
CA GLY A 286 -21.69 -2.73 13.25
C GLY A 286 -21.00 -3.50 14.39
N SER A 287 -20.61 -4.75 14.16
CA SER A 287 -19.75 -5.56 15.03
C SER A 287 -18.50 -5.99 14.27
N GLN A 288 -17.36 -6.07 14.97
CA GLN A 288 -16.11 -6.51 14.38
C GLN A 288 -16.17 -8.00 14.01
N ILE A 289 -16.09 -8.30 12.72
CA ILE A 289 -15.97 -9.66 12.19
C ILE A 289 -14.57 -9.80 11.60
N CYS A 290 -13.79 -10.73 12.13
CA CYS A 290 -12.45 -11.01 11.61
C CYS A 290 -12.51 -12.07 10.51
N LYS A 291 -11.96 -11.76 9.34
CA LYS A 291 -11.82 -12.70 8.22
C LYS A 291 -10.36 -12.86 7.86
N PHE A 292 -9.94 -14.10 7.57
CA PHE A 292 -8.63 -14.32 6.96
C PHE A 292 -8.57 -13.63 5.60
N ALA A 293 -7.42 -13.06 5.26
CA ALA A 293 -7.25 -12.31 4.04
C ALA A 293 -5.87 -12.46 3.42
N PHE A 294 -5.84 -12.40 2.09
CA PHE A 294 -4.60 -12.37 1.33
C PHE A 294 -4.02 -10.95 1.22
N SER A 295 -4.85 -9.91 1.34
CA SER A 295 -4.44 -8.52 1.13
C SER A 295 -5.25 -7.51 1.93
N ASN A 296 -4.82 -6.25 1.94
CA ASN A 296 -5.54 -5.13 2.54
C ASN A 296 -5.33 -3.83 1.74
N ASN A 297 -6.17 -2.81 2.00
CA ASN A 297 -6.04 -1.48 1.41
C ASN A 297 -4.66 -0.89 1.76
N GLY A 298 -3.84 -0.60 0.74
CA GLY A 298 -2.41 -0.28 0.87
C GLY A 298 -1.51 -1.29 0.14
N ASP A 299 -1.98 -2.53 -0.06
CA ASP A 299 -1.28 -3.52 -0.88
C ASP A 299 -1.52 -3.34 -2.39
N SER A 300 -2.45 -2.46 -2.77
CA SER A 300 -2.70 -2.08 -4.17
C SER A 300 -1.40 -1.79 -4.90
N GLY A 301 -1.18 -2.48 -6.01
CA GLY A 301 0.03 -2.38 -6.82
C GLY A 301 1.02 -3.51 -6.56
N SER A 302 0.82 -4.35 -5.53
CA SER A 302 1.62 -5.55 -5.32
C SER A 302 1.48 -6.51 -6.50
N VAL A 303 2.60 -7.03 -6.99
CA VAL A 303 2.59 -8.15 -7.92
C VAL A 303 2.35 -9.46 -7.16
N ILE A 304 1.62 -10.38 -7.80
CA ILE A 304 1.32 -11.71 -7.27
C ILE A 304 2.16 -12.71 -8.04
N LEU A 305 2.92 -13.53 -7.31
CA LEU A 305 3.82 -14.54 -7.87
C LEU A 305 3.26 -15.95 -7.67
N ASN A 306 3.44 -16.81 -8.67
CA ASN A 306 3.22 -18.25 -8.53
C ASN A 306 4.42 -18.96 -7.87
N ALA A 307 4.34 -20.28 -7.73
CA ALA A 307 5.40 -21.11 -7.14
C ALA A 307 6.74 -21.01 -7.89
N ASP A 308 6.70 -20.81 -9.22
CA ASP A 308 7.87 -20.65 -10.10
C ASP A 308 8.48 -19.24 -10.08
N ASN A 309 8.08 -18.37 -9.14
CA ASN A 309 8.54 -16.99 -9.05
C ASN A 309 8.19 -16.15 -10.30
N LYS A 310 7.10 -16.46 -10.99
CA LYS A 310 6.60 -15.67 -12.11
C LYS A 310 5.43 -14.82 -11.69
N ILE A 311 5.42 -13.57 -12.14
CA ILE A 311 4.31 -12.64 -11.89
C ILE A 311 3.11 -13.11 -12.73
N VAL A 312 1.97 -13.33 -12.08
CA VAL A 312 0.71 -13.76 -12.74
C VAL A 312 -0.35 -12.67 -12.73
N ALA A 313 -0.31 -11.75 -11.76
CA ALA A 313 -1.32 -10.70 -11.63
C ALA A 313 -0.80 -9.45 -10.89
N LEU A 314 -1.52 -8.34 -11.04
CA LEU A 314 -1.30 -7.07 -10.34
C LEU A 314 -2.52 -6.76 -9.45
N LEU A 315 -2.34 -6.83 -8.14
CA LEU A 315 -3.38 -6.61 -7.14
C LEU A 315 -3.93 -5.18 -7.22
N TYR A 316 -5.25 -5.00 -7.14
CA TYR A 316 -5.86 -3.66 -7.10
C TYR A 316 -7.05 -3.48 -6.14
N GLY A 317 -7.56 -4.55 -5.51
CA GLY A 317 -8.70 -4.44 -4.59
C GLY A 317 -9.14 -5.78 -4.01
N GLY A 318 -10.33 -5.81 -3.42
CA GLY A 318 -10.91 -7.02 -2.85
C GLY A 318 -12.33 -6.83 -2.27
N ASP A 319 -13.00 -7.93 -1.95
CA ASP A 319 -14.34 -8.01 -1.33
C ASP A 319 -14.25 -8.82 -0.03
N GLU A 320 -14.83 -8.25 1.03
CA GLU A 320 -14.87 -8.83 2.37
C GLU A 320 -16.29 -9.19 2.82
N THR A 321 -17.33 -8.79 2.09
CA THR A 321 -18.73 -8.97 2.51
C THR A 321 -19.28 -10.33 2.13
N THR A 322 -18.74 -10.91 1.06
CA THR A 322 -19.09 -12.23 0.59
C THR A 322 -18.14 -13.25 1.21
N ASN A 323 -18.66 -14.46 1.45
CA ASN A 323 -17.89 -15.63 1.89
C ASN A 323 -17.31 -15.59 3.31
N SER A 324 -16.80 -16.75 3.72
CA SER A 324 -16.12 -16.98 5.01
C SER A 324 -14.71 -16.39 5.08
N VAL A 325 -14.11 -16.04 3.94
CA VAL A 325 -12.78 -15.43 3.80
C VAL A 325 -12.83 -14.27 2.82
N ASP A 326 -11.83 -13.40 2.90
CA ASP A 326 -11.67 -12.28 1.97
C ASP A 326 -11.29 -12.74 0.55
N ILE A 327 -11.82 -12.06 -0.46
CA ILE A 327 -11.43 -12.23 -1.86
C ILE A 327 -10.61 -11.03 -2.31
N THR A 328 -9.43 -11.27 -2.85
CA THR A 328 -8.59 -10.26 -3.50
C THR A 328 -8.84 -10.25 -5.01
N PHE A 329 -9.02 -9.07 -5.60
CA PHE A 329 -9.05 -8.85 -7.05
C PHE A 329 -7.69 -8.37 -7.56
N ALA A 330 -7.25 -9.00 -8.64
CA ALA A 330 -6.01 -8.65 -9.32
C ALA A 330 -6.19 -8.69 -10.84
N ASN A 331 -5.57 -7.73 -11.52
CA ASN A 331 -5.56 -7.66 -12.97
C ASN A 331 -4.63 -8.76 -13.52
N ASN A 332 -5.07 -9.51 -14.53
CA ASN A 332 -4.20 -10.42 -15.26
C ASN A 332 -2.97 -9.68 -15.81
N ILE A 333 -1.76 -10.16 -15.52
CA ILE A 333 -0.52 -9.45 -15.89
C ILE A 333 -0.39 -9.27 -17.41
N ALA A 334 -0.92 -10.20 -18.20
CA ALA A 334 -0.90 -10.09 -19.67
C ALA A 334 -1.69 -8.87 -20.14
N ASN A 335 -2.86 -8.61 -19.54
CA ASN A 335 -3.68 -7.44 -19.86
C ASN A 335 -3.01 -6.14 -19.42
N VAL A 336 -2.31 -6.15 -18.28
CA VAL A 336 -1.52 -5.00 -17.82
C VAL A 336 -0.46 -4.65 -18.86
N LEU A 337 0.33 -5.61 -19.33
CA LEU A 337 1.38 -5.36 -20.33
C LEU A 337 0.80 -4.94 -21.69
N ALA A 338 -0.32 -5.54 -22.11
CA ALA A 338 -1.02 -5.16 -23.34
C ALA A 338 -1.56 -3.72 -23.27
N ALA A 339 -2.13 -3.32 -22.13
CA ALA A 339 -2.66 -1.98 -21.93
C ALA A 339 -1.56 -0.91 -21.92
N LEU A 340 -0.41 -1.19 -21.29
CA LEU A 340 0.76 -0.31 -21.30
C LEU A 340 1.36 -0.17 -22.71
N THR A 341 1.42 -1.26 -23.46
CA THR A 341 1.89 -1.27 -24.86
C THR A 341 0.96 -0.47 -25.77
N THR A 342 -0.36 -0.66 -25.65
CA THR A 342 -1.37 0.09 -26.40
C THR A 342 -1.34 1.57 -26.05
N GLY A 343 -1.05 1.88 -24.79
CA GLY A 343 -0.80 3.23 -24.28
C GLY A 343 0.52 3.85 -24.75
N THR A 344 1.21 3.29 -25.75
CA THR A 344 2.51 3.73 -26.32
C THR A 344 3.75 3.53 -25.45
N PHE A 345 3.65 2.77 -24.36
CA PHE A 345 4.78 2.47 -23.47
C PHE A 345 5.05 0.96 -23.41
N PRO A 346 5.64 0.35 -24.47
CA PRO A 346 6.05 -1.04 -24.43
C PRO A 346 7.10 -1.25 -23.34
N VAL A 347 6.77 -2.08 -22.36
CA VAL A 347 7.61 -2.38 -21.19
C VAL A 347 8.09 -3.82 -21.20
N THR A 348 9.34 -4.01 -20.82
CA THR A 348 9.89 -5.33 -20.45
C THR A 348 10.09 -5.37 -18.95
N LEU A 349 9.40 -6.28 -18.26
CA LEU A 349 9.60 -6.48 -16.82
C LEU A 349 10.97 -7.12 -16.54
N SER A 350 11.62 -6.71 -15.45
CA SER A 350 12.92 -7.25 -15.07
C SER A 350 12.79 -8.63 -14.42
N SER A 351 13.80 -9.48 -14.55
CA SER A 351 14.00 -10.66 -13.70
C SER A 351 15.07 -10.37 -12.66
N THR A 352 15.04 -11.02 -11.50
CA THR A 352 16.03 -10.81 -10.42
C THR A 352 17.47 -11.03 -10.91
N ASP A 353 17.71 -12.04 -11.73
CA ASP A 353 19.04 -12.32 -12.29
C ASP A 353 19.55 -11.28 -13.29
N ALA A 354 18.70 -10.37 -13.79
CA ALA A 354 19.15 -9.31 -14.69
C ALA A 354 20.11 -8.33 -13.98
N GLY A 355 19.93 -8.12 -12.66
CA GLY A 355 20.81 -7.29 -11.84
C GLY A 355 22.14 -7.96 -11.45
N ARG A 356 22.23 -9.30 -11.58
CA ARG A 356 23.47 -10.05 -11.32
C ARG A 356 24.50 -9.95 -12.46
N ARG A 357 24.09 -9.60 -13.68
CA ARG A 357 25.01 -9.49 -14.83
C ARG A 357 25.89 -8.24 -14.82
N ASP A 358 25.47 -7.16 -14.17
CA ASP A 358 26.28 -5.93 -14.01
C ASP A 358 27.21 -5.96 -12.78
N THR A 359 27.18 -7.03 -11.98
CA THR A 359 27.86 -7.12 -10.68
C THR A 359 28.91 -8.24 -10.61
N VAL A 360 29.72 -8.42 -11.65
CA VAL A 360 31.04 -9.09 -11.49
C VAL A 360 32.08 -8.07 -11.03
N LYS A 361 31.88 -7.56 -9.82
CA LYS A 361 32.97 -7.20 -8.90
C LYS A 361 32.56 -7.70 -7.53
N THR A 362 32.97 -8.93 -7.26
CA THR A 362 32.82 -9.63 -5.99
C THR A 362 33.18 -8.70 -4.83
N ARG A 363 32.20 -8.36 -3.99
CA ARG A 363 32.49 -7.88 -2.64
C ARG A 363 31.62 -8.65 -1.67
N THR A 364 32.31 -9.46 -0.87
CA THR A 364 31.82 -10.21 0.28
C THR A 364 30.81 -9.38 1.07
N ILE A 365 29.60 -9.91 1.21
CA ILE A 365 28.55 -9.35 2.05
C ILE A 365 29.01 -9.50 3.50
N THR A 366 29.72 -8.52 4.01
CA THR A 366 29.77 -8.25 5.45
C THR A 366 28.53 -7.44 5.80
N ARG A 367 27.74 -8.00 6.72
CA ARG A 367 26.57 -7.38 7.36
C ARG A 367 26.92 -5.93 7.74
N SER A 368 26.43 -4.97 6.96
CA SER A 368 26.66 -3.55 7.25
C SER A 368 25.75 -3.13 8.39
N GLU A 369 26.37 -2.58 9.43
CA GLU A 369 25.70 -1.81 10.50
C GLU A 369 24.87 -0.66 9.90
N PRO A 370 23.84 -0.17 10.63
CA PRO A 370 22.94 0.86 10.13
C PRO A 370 23.73 2.10 9.69
N VAL A 371 23.39 2.59 8.49
CA VAL A 371 23.86 3.87 7.96
C VAL A 371 23.41 4.95 8.94
N THR A 372 24.36 5.51 9.69
CA THR A 372 24.12 6.69 10.52
C THR A 372 23.84 7.87 9.61
N THR A 373 22.59 8.31 9.54
CA THR A 373 22.25 9.63 9.00
C THR A 373 22.72 10.68 10.01
N ASP A 374 23.46 11.69 9.56
CA ASP A 374 23.86 12.86 10.37
C ASP A 374 22.64 13.76 10.67
N ASN A 375 21.58 13.19 11.27
CA ASN A 375 20.42 13.93 11.73
C ASN A 375 20.17 13.66 13.22
N GLN A 376 20.47 14.65 14.04
CA GLN A 376 20.40 14.53 15.49
C GLN A 376 18.98 14.25 16.00
N LEU A 377 17.94 14.77 15.33
CA LEU A 377 16.55 14.50 15.71
C LEU A 377 16.15 13.04 15.42
N GLU A 378 16.61 12.45 14.32
CA GLU A 378 16.38 11.02 14.04
C GLU A 378 17.10 10.14 15.05
N ALA A 379 18.36 10.45 15.36
CA ALA A 379 19.12 9.72 16.38
C ALA A 379 18.45 9.82 17.75
N LEU A 380 17.98 11.02 18.14
CA LEU A 380 17.23 11.23 19.38
C LEU A 380 15.89 10.47 19.36
N ARG A 381 15.14 10.49 18.27
CA ARG A 381 13.89 9.74 18.14
C ARG A 381 14.13 8.23 18.27
N ASP A 382 15.08 7.70 17.51
CA ASP A 382 15.34 6.26 17.43
C ASP A 382 15.92 5.71 18.74
N ALA A 383 16.69 6.51 19.48
CA ALA A 383 17.17 6.16 20.82
C ALA A 383 16.09 6.24 21.92
N ASN A 384 14.90 6.78 21.63
CA ASN A 384 13.85 7.07 22.61
C ASN A 384 12.45 6.60 22.18
N ARG A 385 12.35 5.51 21.43
CA ARG A 385 11.06 4.98 20.93
C ARG A 385 10.05 4.62 22.02
N ASP A 386 10.52 4.32 23.23
CA ASP A 386 9.65 3.99 24.36
C ASP A 386 9.34 5.21 25.26
N SER A 387 9.92 6.38 24.96
CA SER A 387 9.78 7.57 25.79
C SER A 387 8.40 8.20 25.75
N VAL A 388 8.08 8.98 26.79
CA VAL A 388 6.84 9.75 26.90
C VAL A 388 6.65 10.68 25.69
N LEU A 389 7.70 11.39 25.26
CA LEU A 389 7.62 12.30 24.12
C LEU A 389 7.30 11.56 22.82
N TYR A 390 7.88 10.37 22.61
CA TYR A 390 7.59 9.54 21.45
C TYR A 390 6.14 9.05 21.46
N GLN A 391 5.66 8.56 22.61
CA GLN A 391 4.26 8.12 22.76
C GLN A 391 3.25 9.26 22.55
N LEU A 392 3.56 10.46 23.07
CA LEU A 392 2.73 11.65 22.85
C LEU A 392 2.68 12.04 21.37
N TYR A 393 3.82 11.97 20.68
CA TYR A 393 3.89 12.20 19.24
C TYR A 393 3.03 11.18 18.50
N GLU A 394 3.26 9.87 18.68
CA GLU A 394 2.48 8.82 18.01
C GLU A 394 0.98 8.95 18.24
N LYS A 395 0.58 9.31 19.47
CA LYS A 395 -0.83 9.45 19.85
C LYS A 395 -1.52 10.66 19.21
N HIS A 396 -0.81 11.79 19.04
CA HIS A 396 -1.44 13.08 18.73
C HIS A 396 -1.00 13.75 17.43
N HIS A 397 0.10 13.33 16.79
CA HIS A 397 0.67 14.05 15.65
C HIS A 397 -0.30 14.20 14.47
N GLU A 398 -1.02 13.13 14.12
CA GLU A 398 -2.05 13.17 13.06
C GLU A 398 -3.16 14.17 13.40
N GLU A 399 -3.66 14.17 14.64
CA GLU A 399 -4.70 15.09 15.09
C GLU A 399 -4.22 16.54 15.04
N VAL A 400 -3.02 16.81 15.56
CA VAL A 400 -2.41 18.15 15.56
C VAL A 400 -2.20 18.65 14.13
N LEU A 401 -1.71 17.80 13.22
CA LEU A 401 -1.55 18.15 11.82
C LEU A 401 -2.88 18.40 11.12
N GLN A 402 -3.91 17.58 11.38
CA GLN A 402 -5.26 17.81 10.86
C GLN A 402 -5.82 19.15 11.34
N LEU A 403 -5.65 19.49 12.62
CA LEU A 403 -6.07 20.77 13.16
C LEU A 403 -5.31 21.93 12.50
N ILE A 404 -3.98 21.83 12.37
CA ILE A 404 -3.16 22.85 11.71
C ILE A 404 -3.58 23.05 10.25
N ASN A 405 -3.85 21.96 9.50
CA ASN A 405 -4.09 22.03 8.06
C ASN A 405 -5.55 22.33 7.70
N HIS A 406 -6.51 21.93 8.54
CA HIS A 406 -7.93 21.94 8.19
C HIS A 406 -8.81 22.73 9.15
N LYS A 407 -8.35 23.04 10.37
CA LYS A 407 -9.10 23.87 11.32
C LYS A 407 -8.64 25.32 11.22
N ARG A 408 -9.34 26.12 10.41
CA ARG A 408 -9.00 27.53 10.11
C ARG A 408 -8.49 28.36 11.31
N PRO A 409 -9.11 28.36 12.51
CA PRO A 409 -8.55 29.07 13.67
C PRO A 409 -7.13 28.64 14.04
N VAL A 410 -6.86 27.32 14.05
CA VAL A 410 -5.55 26.74 14.36
C VAL A 410 -4.56 27.07 13.25
N THR A 411 -4.95 26.93 11.98
CA THR A 411 -4.13 27.29 10.82
C THR A 411 -3.65 28.74 10.89
N VAL A 412 -4.55 29.68 11.21
CA VAL A 412 -4.23 31.11 11.28
C VAL A 412 -3.26 31.40 12.42
N VAL A 413 -3.45 30.78 13.59
CA VAL A 413 -2.55 30.93 14.74
C VAL A 413 -1.17 30.36 14.41
N TRP A 414 -1.11 29.16 13.80
CA TRP A 414 0.14 28.53 13.37
C TRP A 414 0.94 29.42 12.41
N GLN A 415 0.28 30.00 11.41
CA GLN A 415 0.92 30.87 10.43
C GLN A 415 1.37 32.21 11.03
N ARG A 416 0.51 32.87 11.83
CA ARG A 416 0.81 34.17 12.43
C ARG A 416 1.97 34.12 13.42
N ASN A 417 2.12 33.01 14.14
CA ASN A 417 3.17 32.85 15.14
C ASN A 417 4.42 32.16 14.57
N GLN A 418 4.63 32.22 13.25
CA GLN A 418 5.86 31.72 12.60
C GLN A 418 6.11 30.21 12.77
N GLY A 419 5.07 29.40 12.97
CA GLY A 419 5.18 27.94 13.15
C GLY A 419 6.04 27.24 12.09
N PRO A 420 5.81 27.49 10.78
CA PRO A 420 6.65 26.94 9.71
C PRO A 420 8.13 27.38 9.79
N ALA A 421 8.41 28.61 10.19
CA ALA A 421 9.78 29.12 10.28
C ALA A 421 10.54 28.49 11.46
N TYR A 422 9.86 28.29 12.58
CA TYR A 422 10.47 27.68 13.77
C TYR A 422 10.78 26.21 13.60
N VAL A 423 9.88 25.43 12.99
CA VAL A 423 10.18 24.02 12.74
C VAL A 423 11.21 23.88 11.59
N ALA A 424 11.31 24.83 10.66
CA ALA A 424 12.40 24.86 9.69
C ALA A 424 13.76 25.15 10.36
N ALA A 425 13.80 26.07 11.32
CA ALA A 425 14.98 26.32 12.15
C ALA A 425 15.37 25.08 12.97
N LEU A 426 14.40 24.35 13.52
CA LEU A 426 14.63 23.09 14.23
C LEU A 426 15.18 21.99 13.33
N ALA A 427 14.61 21.83 12.13
CA ALA A 427 15.10 20.88 11.13
C ALA A 427 16.51 21.20 10.64
N ARG A 428 16.88 22.49 10.60
CA ARG A 428 18.23 22.93 10.26
C ARG A 428 19.22 22.63 11.39
N ALA A 429 18.87 22.95 12.64
CA ALA A 429 19.68 22.59 13.81
C ALA A 429 19.96 21.08 13.88
N ALA A 430 19.04 20.24 13.38
CA ALA A 430 19.20 18.79 13.34
C ALA A 430 20.28 18.29 12.38
N ARG A 431 20.64 19.09 11.37
CA ARG A 431 21.63 18.75 10.34
C ARG A 431 22.94 19.53 10.51
N GLU A 432 22.88 20.69 11.14
CA GLU A 432 24.00 21.61 11.32
C GLU A 432 24.25 21.82 12.83
N THR A 433 25.20 21.08 13.42
CA THR A 433 25.51 21.17 14.88
C THR A 433 25.89 22.58 15.33
N ALA A 434 26.46 23.40 14.43
CA ALA A 434 26.83 24.79 14.71
C ALA A 434 25.67 25.80 14.55
N TYR A 435 24.47 25.36 14.13
CA TYR A 435 23.33 26.25 13.94
C TYR A 435 22.59 26.47 15.27
N GLU A 436 22.57 27.72 15.73
CA GLU A 436 21.81 28.13 16.91
C GLU A 436 20.33 28.35 16.56
N LEU A 437 19.46 27.82 17.41
CA LEU A 437 18.03 28.03 17.30
C LEU A 437 17.69 29.48 17.66
N PRO A 438 17.00 30.21 16.77
CA PRO A 438 16.60 31.57 17.05
C PRO A 438 15.63 31.62 18.24
N SER A 439 15.86 32.56 19.16
CA SER A 439 14.94 32.82 20.27
C SER A 439 13.67 33.57 19.81
N SER A 440 13.79 34.37 18.74
CA SER A 440 12.69 35.05 18.06
C SER A 440 12.82 34.98 16.53
N ILE A 441 11.69 34.93 15.82
CA ILE A 441 11.60 35.07 14.35
C ILE A 441 10.51 36.10 14.08
N ASN A 442 10.83 37.16 13.33
CA ASN A 442 9.90 38.27 13.04
C ASN A 442 9.21 38.80 14.32
N ASP A 443 10.00 39.02 15.38
CA ASP A 443 9.58 39.48 16.71
C ASP A 443 8.61 38.57 17.47
N ILE A 444 8.31 37.38 16.98
CA ILE A 444 7.56 36.35 17.71
C ILE A 444 8.55 35.42 18.38
N SER A 445 8.49 35.24 19.70
CA SER A 445 9.35 34.30 20.43
C SER A 445 8.86 32.84 20.29
N ARG A 446 9.74 31.86 20.56
CA ARG A 446 9.31 30.44 20.64
C ARG A 446 8.28 30.21 21.71
N GLU A 447 8.41 30.90 22.84
CA GLU A 447 7.44 30.84 23.93
C GLU A 447 6.06 31.33 23.46
N ASP A 448 5.99 32.44 22.74
CA ASP A 448 4.74 32.97 22.19
C ASP A 448 4.09 31.96 21.22
N LEU A 449 4.87 31.34 20.33
CA LEU A 449 4.39 30.28 19.45
C LEU A 449 3.81 29.11 20.25
N LEU A 450 4.57 28.59 21.23
CA LEU A 450 4.16 27.42 22.02
C LEU A 450 2.89 27.70 22.83
N LEU A 451 2.79 28.88 23.45
CA LEU A 451 1.62 29.31 24.20
C LEU A 451 0.40 29.52 23.30
N ALA A 452 0.58 30.16 22.15
CA ALA A 452 -0.50 30.37 21.19
C ALA A 452 -1.02 29.04 20.61
N MET A 453 -0.11 28.10 20.33
CA MET A 453 -0.46 26.77 19.84
C MET A 453 -1.11 25.92 20.92
N GLU A 454 -0.61 25.94 22.15
CA GLU A 454 -1.24 25.25 23.29
C GLU A 454 -2.68 25.73 23.48
N HIS A 455 -2.90 27.04 23.51
CA HIS A 455 -4.24 27.60 23.66
C HIS A 455 -5.21 27.19 22.53
N THR A 456 -4.78 27.27 21.26
CA THR A 456 -5.65 26.96 20.12
C THR A 456 -5.90 25.46 19.96
N LEU A 457 -4.90 24.62 20.26
CA LEU A 457 -5.04 23.16 20.26
C LEU A 457 -5.92 22.72 21.42
N HIS A 458 -5.81 23.32 22.60
CA HIS A 458 -6.71 23.04 23.72
C HIS A 458 -8.17 23.42 23.40
N ALA A 459 -8.39 24.51 22.66
CA ALA A 459 -9.73 24.93 22.25
C ALA A 459 -10.38 23.95 21.24
N HIS A 460 -9.60 23.37 20.33
CA HIS A 460 -10.12 22.63 19.17
C HIS A 460 -9.81 21.13 19.13
N GLY A 461 -8.91 20.65 19.98
CA GLY A 461 -8.51 19.26 20.06
C GLY A 461 -9.52 18.33 20.71
N SER A 462 -9.23 17.04 20.65
CA SER A 462 -9.91 15.96 21.30
C SER A 462 -9.74 16.04 22.82
N ALA A 463 -10.58 15.33 23.57
CA ALA A 463 -10.46 15.29 25.02
C ALA A 463 -9.09 14.72 25.46
N ALA A 464 -8.56 13.74 24.73
CA ALA A 464 -7.25 13.15 24.98
C ALA A 464 -6.11 14.15 24.74
N LEU A 465 -6.14 14.88 23.61
CA LEU A 465 -5.15 15.91 23.31
C LEU A 465 -5.16 17.02 24.37
N LYS A 466 -6.34 17.48 24.80
CA LYS A 466 -6.47 18.50 25.85
C LYS A 466 -5.87 18.05 27.17
N GLN A 467 -6.15 16.82 27.58
CA GLN A 467 -5.65 16.27 28.83
C GLN A 467 -4.12 16.19 28.83
N ASP A 468 -3.53 15.69 27.75
CA ASP A 468 -2.08 15.54 27.65
C ASP A 468 -1.37 16.90 27.48
N LEU A 469 -1.96 17.86 26.75
CA LEU A 469 -1.45 19.23 26.67
C LEU A 469 -1.36 19.89 28.05
N LEU A 470 -2.38 19.72 28.90
CA LEU A 470 -2.36 20.24 30.26
C LEU A 470 -1.33 19.53 31.13
N HIS A 471 -1.22 18.21 31.00
CA HIS A 471 -0.35 17.39 31.85
C HIS A 471 1.14 17.66 31.58
N TYR A 472 1.54 17.86 30.31
CA TYR A 472 2.94 18.03 29.91
C TYR A 472 3.34 19.47 29.61
N ARG A 473 2.45 20.45 29.85
CA ARG A 473 2.64 21.87 29.50
C ARG A 473 3.97 22.43 30.00
N GLU A 474 4.25 22.31 31.30
CA GLU A 474 5.46 22.90 31.88
C GLU A 474 6.74 22.23 31.37
N ALA A 475 6.72 20.90 31.19
CA ALA A 475 7.85 20.14 30.68
C ALA A 475 8.22 20.58 29.24
N ILE A 476 7.21 20.75 28.37
CA ILE A 476 7.40 21.16 26.98
C ILE A 476 7.89 22.62 26.88
N LEU A 477 7.28 23.54 27.64
CA LEU A 477 7.71 24.96 27.64
C LEU A 477 9.14 25.12 28.17
N THR A 478 9.48 24.40 29.24
CA THR A 478 10.85 24.43 29.81
C THR A 478 11.88 23.94 28.80
N ALA A 479 11.56 22.89 28.05
CA ALA A 479 12.48 22.31 27.08
C ALA A 479 12.67 23.15 25.82
N LEU A 480 11.63 23.84 25.35
CA LEU A 480 11.62 24.41 23.98
C LEU A 480 11.65 25.94 23.90
N SER A 481 11.29 26.67 24.98
CA SER A 481 11.17 28.13 24.91
C SER A 481 12.52 28.87 24.83
N HIS A 482 13.53 28.42 25.58
CA HIS A 482 14.76 29.20 25.84
C HIS A 482 16.08 28.52 25.43
N THR A 483 16.02 27.30 24.90
CA THR A 483 17.20 26.47 24.59
C THR A 483 17.86 26.86 23.27
N GLN A 484 19.17 27.01 23.23
CA GLN A 484 19.87 27.59 22.06
C GLN A 484 20.23 26.59 20.96
N ASN A 485 20.15 25.28 21.22
CA ASN A 485 20.48 24.23 20.26
C ASN A 485 19.79 22.91 20.64
N LEU A 486 19.91 21.90 19.78
CA LEU A 486 19.27 20.60 20.00
C LEU A 486 19.83 19.82 21.18
N ASP A 487 21.13 19.95 21.48
CA ASP A 487 21.72 19.29 22.66
C ASP A 487 21.11 19.85 23.95
N ALA A 488 20.89 21.16 24.02
CA ALA A 488 20.22 21.80 25.15
C ALA A 488 18.73 21.41 25.24
N ILE A 489 18.04 21.27 24.10
CA ILE A 489 16.67 20.74 24.06
C ILE A 489 16.65 19.30 24.58
N ALA A 490 17.53 18.44 24.10
CA ALA A 490 17.61 17.04 24.52
C ALA A 490 17.92 16.91 26.01
N ALA A 491 18.86 17.71 26.53
CA ALA A 491 19.17 17.78 27.95
C ALA A 491 17.97 18.22 28.79
N ALA A 492 17.22 19.23 28.35
CA ALA A 492 16.04 19.71 29.04
C ALA A 492 14.89 18.68 28.98
N CYS A 493 14.63 18.07 27.82
CA CYS A 493 13.66 16.99 27.67
C CYS A 493 13.99 15.81 28.60
N LYS A 494 15.28 15.44 28.71
CA LYS A 494 15.71 14.37 29.62
C LYS A 494 15.51 14.76 31.08
N ALA A 495 15.85 15.99 31.46
CA ALA A 495 15.66 16.49 32.82
C ALA A 495 14.17 16.54 33.22
N SER A 496 13.28 16.81 32.27
CA SER A 496 11.82 16.80 32.47
C SER A 496 11.17 15.43 32.29
N GLY A 497 11.95 14.36 32.08
CA GLY A 497 11.43 12.99 31.90
C GLY A 497 10.67 12.75 30.59
N LEU A 498 10.83 13.63 29.60
CA LEU A 498 10.20 13.49 28.28
C LEU A 498 10.95 12.48 27.40
N ILE A 499 12.27 12.35 27.58
CA ILE A 499 13.14 11.36 26.91
C ILE A 499 14.08 10.69 27.92
N GLU A 500 14.67 9.56 27.57
CA GLU A 500 15.51 8.74 28.46
C GLU A 500 17.00 8.80 28.09
N THR A 501 17.29 8.81 26.79
CA THR A 501 18.63 8.66 26.22
C THR A 501 19.01 9.86 25.36
N ILE A 502 20.25 10.34 25.50
CA ILE A 502 20.86 11.28 24.55
C ILE A 502 21.98 10.50 23.86
N PRO A 503 21.86 10.18 22.57
CA PRO A 503 22.88 9.42 21.85
C PRO A 503 24.19 10.21 21.80
N SER A 504 25.33 9.54 21.98
CA SER A 504 26.64 10.18 21.86
C SER A 504 26.89 10.56 20.40
N PRO A 505 27.53 11.72 20.11
CA PRO A 505 27.94 12.03 18.75
C PRO A 505 28.89 10.94 18.27
N SER A 506 28.55 10.28 17.16
CA SER A 506 29.44 9.34 16.49
C SER A 506 30.73 10.07 16.12
N ILE A 507 31.81 9.80 16.86
CA ILE A 507 33.15 10.25 16.49
C ILE A 507 33.41 9.70 15.08
N PRO A 508 33.71 10.55 14.08
CA PRO A 508 34.12 10.05 12.78
C PRO A 508 35.34 9.18 13.01
N LYS A 509 35.27 7.89 12.67
CA LYS A 509 36.47 7.06 12.58
C LYS A 509 37.38 7.73 11.56
N LEU A 510 38.45 8.36 12.04
CA LEU A 510 39.57 8.78 11.21
C LEU A 510 40.18 7.51 10.61
N ILE A 511 39.82 7.28 9.34
CA ILE A 511 40.42 6.43 8.30
C ILE A 511 40.66 4.96 8.67
#